data_AF-A0A920J750-F1
#
_entry.id   AF-A0A920J750-F1
#
_cell.length_a   1.000
_cell.length_b   1.000
_cell.length_c   1.000
_cell.angle_alpha   90.00
_cell.angle_beta   90.00
_cell.angle_gamma   90.00
#
_symmetry.space_group_name_H-M   'P 1'
#
loop_
_entity.id
_entity.type
_entity.pdbx_description
1 polymer ?
#
loop_
_entity_poly.entity_id
_entity_poly.type
_entity_poly.pdbx_seq_one_letter_code
_entity_poly.pdbx_strand_id
1 'polypeptide(L)'
;MNALLIALIAGIGAGALYAMLGSGIVIAFRGSGVINFGHGAVAGYTAYTFDELRESGSLFLPWFDPIPEFGFLKTLKLNNIPVRIDIFDNVSFDNKPNLALLFLSVY
;
A
#
# COMPACT_ATOMS: atom_id res chain seq x y z
N MET A 1 4.07 28.53 16.68
CA MET A 1 4.04 28.91 15.25
C MET A 1 4.41 27.74 14.32
N ASN A 2 5.46 26.96 14.59
CA ASN A 2 5.90 25.83 13.73
C ASN A 2 4.86 24.70 13.56
N ALA A 3 4.18 24.30 14.64
CA ALA A 3 3.21 23.19 14.59
C ALA A 3 2.02 23.46 13.65
N LEU A 4 1.55 24.70 13.55
CA LEU A 4 0.47 25.08 12.63
C LEU A 4 0.90 24.94 11.17
N LEU A 5 2.15 25.29 10.85
CA LEU A 5 2.67 25.14 9.49
C LEU A 5 2.76 23.67 9.08
N ILE A 6 3.23 22.81 9.98
CA ILE A 6 3.30 21.36 9.75
C ILE A 6 1.90 20.77 9.55
N ALA A 7 0.94 21.13 10.41
CA ALA A 7 -0.44 20.68 10.31
C ALA A 7 -1.12 21.17 9.02
N LEU A 8 -0.84 22.41 8.60
CA LEU A 8 -1.37 22.98 7.36
C LEU A 8 -0.88 22.21 6.14
N ILE A 9 0.43 21.94 6.06
CA ILE A 9 1.04 21.19 4.94
C ILE A 9 0.49 19.75 4.89
N ALA A 10 0.44 19.07 6.05
CA ALA A 10 -0.12 17.73 6.14
C ALA A 10 -1.61 17.69 5.75
N GLY A 11 -2.39 18.67 6.22
CA GLY A 11 -3.81 18.79 5.91
C GLY A 11 -4.09 19.08 4.44
N ILE A 12 -3.31 19.97 3.81
CA ILE A 12 -3.41 20.24 2.37
C ILE A 12 -3.06 18.99 1.56
N GLY A 13 -2.03 18.24 1.95
CA GLY A 13 -1.67 16.98 1.28
C GLY A 13 -2.81 15.96 1.31
N ALA A 14 -3.38 15.71 2.48
CA ALA A 14 -4.50 14.79 2.63
C ALA A 14 -5.75 15.28 1.87
N GLY A 15 -6.11 16.57 2.02
CA GLY A 15 -7.26 17.16 1.35
C GLY A 15 -7.14 17.16 -0.18
N ALA A 16 -5.96 17.48 -0.71
CA ALA A 16 -5.68 17.42 -2.14
C ALA A 16 -5.79 15.99 -2.68
N LEU A 17 -5.30 14.99 -1.94
CA LEU A 17 -5.44 13.58 -2.31
C LEU A 17 -6.91 13.17 -2.42
N TYR A 18 -7.74 13.48 -1.42
CA TYR A 18 -9.17 13.17 -1.48
C TYR A 18 -9.89 13.89 -2.62
N ALA A 19 -9.57 15.16 -2.86
CA ALA A 19 -10.12 15.92 -3.98
C ALA A 19 -9.71 15.34 -5.34
N MET A 20 -8.46 14.87 -5.50
CA MET A 20 -7.97 14.22 -6.71
C MET A 20 -8.64 12.87 -6.95
N LEU A 21 -8.79 12.03 -5.91
CA LEU A 21 -9.49 10.75 -6.03
C LEU A 21 -10.96 10.95 -6.43
N GLY A 22 -11.67 11.87 -5.77
CA GLY A 22 -13.06 12.18 -6.10
C GLY A 22 -13.23 12.73 -7.51
N SER A 23 -12.41 13.72 -7.89
CA SER A 23 -12.46 14.31 -9.23
C SER A 23 -12.08 13.32 -10.33
N GLY A 24 -11.10 12.43 -10.07
CA GLY A 24 -10.70 11.37 -10.98
C GLY A 24 -11.84 10.41 -11.31
N ILE A 25 -12.60 9.99 -10.30
CA ILE A 25 -13.78 9.13 -10.48
C ILE A 25 -14.84 9.85 -11.34
N VAL A 26 -15.13 11.12 -11.04
CA VAL A 26 -16.14 11.90 -11.78
C VAL A 26 -15.74 12.12 -13.24
N ILE A 27 -14.49 12.50 -13.49
CA ILE A 27 -13.99 12.73 -14.85
C ILE A 27 -13.99 11.42 -15.65
N ALA A 28 -13.54 10.31 -15.05
CA ALA A 28 -13.57 8.99 -15.68
C ALA A 28 -15.00 8.55 -16.02
N PHE A 29 -15.96 8.78 -15.12
CA PHE A 29 -17.37 8.49 -15.38
C PHE A 29 -17.94 9.36 -16.51
N ARG A 30 -17.65 10.66 -16.52
CA ARG A 30 -18.12 11.57 -17.58
C ARG A 30 -17.58 11.22 -18.96
N GLY A 31 -16.36 10.69 -19.04
CA GLY A 31 -15.76 10.27 -20.31
C GLY A 31 -16.24 8.90 -20.82
N SER A 32 -16.51 7.96 -19.91
CA SER A 32 -16.80 6.56 -20.27
C SER A 32 -18.27 6.16 -20.15
N GLY A 33 -19.07 6.89 -19.38
CA GLY A 33 -20.45 6.52 -19.02
C GLY A 33 -20.56 5.33 -18.05
N VAL A 34 -19.43 4.78 -17.57
CA VAL A 34 -19.38 3.62 -16.66
C VAL A 34 -18.54 3.92 -15.42
N ILE A 35 -18.87 3.28 -14.31
CA ILE A 35 -18.15 3.45 -13.04
C ILE A 35 -16.84 2.65 -13.09
N ASN A 36 -15.72 3.34 -12.89
CA ASN A 36 -14.40 2.70 -12.82
C ASN A 36 -14.09 2.20 -11.40
N PHE A 37 -14.45 0.95 -11.12
CA PHE A 37 -14.08 0.28 -9.86
C PHE A 37 -12.57 0.11 -9.68
N GLY A 38 -11.82 0.05 -10.79
CA GLY A 38 -10.37 -0.02 -10.77
C GLY A 38 -9.71 1.21 -10.13
N HIS A 39 -10.32 2.39 -10.23
CA HIS A 39 -9.80 3.60 -9.59
C HIS A 39 -9.75 3.46 -8.06
N GLY A 40 -10.83 2.92 -7.49
CA GLY A 40 -10.90 2.59 -6.06
C GLY A 40 -9.98 1.43 -5.67
N ALA A 41 -9.91 0.40 -6.51
CA ALA A 41 -9.04 -0.75 -6.25
C ALA A 41 -7.55 -0.38 -6.21
N VAL A 42 -7.08 0.46 -7.14
CA VAL A 42 -5.70 0.94 -7.16
C VAL A 42 -5.41 1.86 -5.97
N ALA A 43 -6.34 2.76 -5.62
CA ALA A 43 -6.21 3.59 -4.43
C ALA A 43 -6.15 2.77 -3.13
N GLY A 44 -6.95 1.71 -3.03
CA GLY A 44 -6.90 0.76 -1.91
C GLY A 44 -5.59 -0.01 -1.86
N TYR A 45 -5.12 -0.54 -3.00
CA TYR A 45 -3.85 -1.26 -3.08
C TYR A 45 -2.67 -0.42 -2.60
N THR A 46 -2.56 0.85 -3.02
CA THR A 46 -1.47 1.72 -2.57
C THR A 46 -1.55 2.03 -1.07
N ALA A 47 -2.76 2.20 -0.53
CA ALA A 47 -2.96 2.43 0.90
C ALA A 47 -2.53 1.22 1.74
N TYR A 48 -2.99 0.02 1.42
CA TYR A 48 -2.59 -1.20 2.13
C TYR A 48 -1.10 -1.52 1.96
N THR A 49 -0.55 -1.29 0.77
CA THR A 49 0.88 -1.48 0.53
C THR A 49 1.72 -0.55 1.40
N PHE A 50 1.32 0.71 1.54
CA PHE A 50 2.02 1.66 2.41
C PHE A 50 1.94 1.25 3.89
N ASP A 51 0.78 0.77 4.33
CA ASP A 51 0.55 0.28 5.69
C ASP A 51 1.45 -0.92 6.00
N GLU A 52 1.43 -1.94 5.13
CA GLU A 52 2.26 -3.13 5.28
C GLU A 52 3.76 -2.81 5.22
N LEU A 53 4.19 -1.96 4.30
CA LEU A 53 5.59 -1.51 4.22
C LEU A 53 6.04 -0.80 5.50
N ARG A 54 5.13 -0.11 6.19
CA ARG A 54 5.42 0.63 7.41
C ARG A 54 5.44 -0.28 8.64
N GLU A 55 4.59 -1.30 8.70
CA GLU A 55 4.51 -2.22 9.84
C GLU A 55 5.46 -3.42 9.70
N SER A 56 5.38 -4.15 8.60
CA SER A 56 6.16 -5.37 8.37
C SER A 56 7.38 -5.13 7.50
N GLY A 57 7.33 -4.17 6.57
CA GLY A 57 8.33 -4.00 5.52
C GLY A 57 8.17 -5.00 4.38
N SER A 58 7.02 -5.65 4.30
CA SER A 58 6.67 -6.52 3.19
C SER A 58 5.95 -5.73 2.10
N LEU A 59 6.32 -5.99 0.85
CA LEU A 59 5.65 -5.50 -0.34
C LEU A 59 4.89 -6.65 -0.99
N PHE A 60 3.57 -6.52 -1.09
CA PHE A 60 2.75 -7.43 -1.89
C PHE A 60 2.65 -6.96 -3.33
N LEU A 61 2.81 -7.86 -4.27
CA LEU A 61 2.76 -7.54 -5.70
C LEU A 61 1.32 -7.65 -6.23
N PRO A 62 0.93 -6.86 -7.23
CA PRO A 62 -0.45 -6.79 -7.71
C PRO A 62 -0.77 -7.94 -8.69
N TRP A 63 -0.30 -9.15 -8.38
CA TRP A 63 -0.60 -10.38 -9.11
C TRP A 63 -0.75 -11.55 -8.15
N PHE A 64 -1.44 -12.59 -8.60
CA PHE A 64 -1.57 -13.84 -7.87
C PHE A 64 -0.66 -14.89 -8.49
N ASP A 65 -0.30 -15.93 -7.74
CA ASP A 65 0.42 -17.08 -8.28
C ASP A 65 -0.55 -18.03 -9.00
N PRO A 66 -0.48 -18.18 -10.34
CA PRO A 66 -1.35 -19.06 -11.09
C PRO A 66 -0.78 -20.48 -11.25
N ILE A 67 0.44 -20.75 -10.78
CA ILE A 67 1.11 -22.02 -11.03
C ILE A 67 0.62 -23.07 -10.03
N PRO A 68 0.04 -24.19 -10.50
CA PRO A 68 -0.45 -25.21 -9.60
C PRO A 68 0.69 -26.00 -8.94
N GLU A 69 0.51 -26.38 -7.67
CA GLU A 69 1.52 -27.08 -6.85
C GLU A 69 1.63 -28.60 -7.10
N PHE A 70 1.32 -29.10 -8.29
CA PHE A 70 1.39 -30.54 -8.60
C PHE A 70 2.42 -30.90 -9.68
N GLY A 71 2.91 -32.13 -9.62
CA GLY A 71 3.76 -32.72 -10.66
C GLY A 71 5.22 -32.25 -10.67
N PHE A 72 5.83 -32.30 -11.86
CA PHE A 72 7.27 -32.06 -12.04
C PHE A 72 7.72 -30.62 -11.71
N LEU A 73 6.81 -29.65 -11.78
CA LEU A 73 7.08 -28.24 -11.48
C LEU A 73 7.42 -28.01 -10.01
N LYS A 74 6.80 -28.78 -9.10
CA LYS A 74 7.14 -28.79 -7.66
C LYS A 74 8.52 -29.38 -7.43
N THR A 75 8.89 -30.44 -8.16
CA THR A 75 10.21 -31.05 -8.10
C THR A 75 11.31 -30.09 -8.57
N LEU A 76 11.00 -29.21 -9.52
CA LEU A 76 11.91 -28.17 -10.02
C LEU A 76 11.85 -26.84 -9.23
N LYS A 77 11.01 -26.74 -8.19
CA LYS A 77 10.75 -25.49 -7.42
C LYS A 77 10.34 -24.29 -8.29
N LEU A 78 9.73 -24.53 -9.45
CA LEU A 78 9.26 -23.48 -10.36
C LEU A 78 7.77 -23.15 -10.14
N ASN A 79 7.19 -23.66 -9.07
CA ASN A 79 5.77 -23.60 -8.74
C ASN A 79 5.40 -22.45 -7.80
N ASN A 80 6.33 -21.53 -7.51
CA ASN A 80 6.07 -20.37 -6.66
C ASN A 80 6.70 -19.12 -7.27
N ILE A 81 5.89 -18.29 -7.92
CA ILE A 81 6.34 -16.96 -8.33
C ILE A 81 6.34 -16.03 -7.11
N PRO A 82 7.27 -15.08 -7.01
CA PRO A 82 7.28 -14.15 -5.90
C PRO A 82 5.99 -13.31 -5.91
N VAL A 83 5.19 -13.40 -4.85
CA VAL A 83 3.99 -12.57 -4.61
C VAL A 83 4.25 -11.54 -3.50
N ARG A 84 5.29 -11.77 -2.68
CA ARG A 84 5.74 -10.88 -1.63
C ARG A 84 7.24 -10.66 -1.74
N ILE A 85 7.67 -9.43 -1.52
CA ILE A 85 9.08 -9.05 -1.35
C ILE A 85 9.22 -8.49 0.07
N ASP A 86 10.02 -9.15 0.90
CA ASP A 86 10.35 -8.65 2.23
C ASP A 86 11.60 -7.76 2.15
N ILE A 87 11.48 -6.52 2.63
CA ILE A 87 12.60 -5.56 2.65
C ILE A 87 13.44 -5.75 3.92
N PHE A 88 12.81 -6.22 5.00
CA PHE A 88 13.47 -6.53 6.27
C PHE A 88 13.37 -8.03 6.54
N ASP A 89 14.50 -8.62 6.93
CA ASP A 89 14.59 -10.06 7.22
C ASP A 89 13.76 -10.41 8.47
N ASN A 90 13.20 -11.62 8.52
CA ASN A 90 12.30 -12.09 9.58
C ASN A 90 13.05 -12.39 10.90
N VAL A 91 13.78 -11.41 11.44
CA VAL A 91 14.21 -11.39 12.84
C VAL A 91 13.12 -10.71 13.66
N SER A 92 12.49 -11.50 14.54
CA SER A 92 11.47 -11.18 15.54
C SER A 92 11.05 -9.71 15.66
N PHE A 93 9.76 -9.46 15.47
CA PHE A 93 9.04 -8.18 15.59
C PHE A 93 9.05 -7.52 17.00
N ASP A 94 9.98 -7.89 17.87
CA ASP A 94 10.08 -7.43 19.26
C ASP A 94 10.70 -6.03 19.40
N ASN A 95 11.20 -5.43 18.31
CA ASN A 95 11.95 -4.17 18.40
C ASN A 95 11.76 -3.20 17.21
N LYS A 96 10.63 -3.27 16.50
CA LYS A 96 10.27 -2.21 15.54
C LYS A 96 9.70 -1.04 16.33
N PRO A 97 10.18 0.20 16.14
CA PRO A 97 9.53 1.36 16.70
C PRO A 97 8.14 1.45 16.06
N ASN A 98 7.12 1.07 16.82
CA ASN A 98 5.75 1.46 16.58
C ASN A 98 5.77 2.97 16.40
N LEU A 99 5.60 3.43 15.16
CA LEU A 99 5.76 4.84 14.83
C LEU A 99 4.70 5.71 15.54
N ALA A 100 3.60 5.12 16.01
CA ALA A 100 2.70 5.78 16.96
C ALA A 100 3.40 6.22 18.25
N LEU A 101 4.36 5.43 18.76
CA LEU A 101 5.27 5.79 19.85
C LEU A 101 6.42 6.70 19.38
N LEU A 102 6.93 6.56 18.15
CA LEU A 102 8.00 7.42 17.63
C LEU A 102 7.55 8.86 17.37
N PHE A 103 6.32 9.08 16.88
CA PHE A 103 5.74 10.43 16.73
C PHE A 103 5.31 11.03 18.07
N LEU A 104 5.00 10.20 19.08
CA LEU A 104 4.64 10.66 20.42
C LEU A 104 5.87 10.90 21.31
N SER A 105 7.00 10.26 21.02
CA SER A 105 8.28 10.40 21.76
C SER A 105 9.11 11.61 21.32
N VAL A 106 8.68 12.36 20.30
CA VAL A 106 9.37 13.56 19.77
C VAL A 106 8.71 14.86 20.30
N TYR A 107 7.83 14.77 21.28
CA TYR A 107 7.26 15.91 22.02
C TYR A 107 7.61 15.86 23.51
#